data_AF-A0A967X7L7-F1
#
_entry.id   AF-A0A967X7L7-F1
#
_cell.length_a   1.000
_cell.length_b   1.000
_cell.length_c   1.000
_cell.angle_alpha   90.00
_cell.angle_beta   90.00
_cell.angle_gamma   90.00
#
_symmetry.space_group_name_H-M   'P 1'
#
loop_
_entity.id
_entity.type
_entity.pdbx_description
1 polymer ?
#
loop_
_entity_poly.entity_id
_entity_poly.type
_entity_poly.pdbx_seq_one_letter_code
_entity_poly.pdbx_strand_id
1 'polypeptide(L)'
;MTTPTLGALLQSFFTDHLPVQKGLRLGSIRSYRDTIRLFLRFVAEQRHCPMARLSLDDLTFEQVLAFLKHLEQERGNAVRTRNQRRAALNTFFAYLALRVPEMLAACQQVAAIPVKRTSLPDTHYLEREEVT
;
A
#
# COMPACT_ATOMS: atom_id res chain seq x y z
N MET A 1 -20.69 12.88 14.82
CA MET A 1 -20.04 11.57 14.61
C MET A 1 -18.55 11.81 14.77
N THR A 2 -17.87 11.11 15.68
CA THR A 2 -16.43 11.32 15.90
C THR A 2 -15.67 10.59 14.79
N THR A 3 -14.96 11.32 13.94
CA THR A 3 -14.13 10.73 12.89
C THR A 3 -13.03 9.88 13.55
N PRO A 4 -12.87 8.61 13.18
CA PRO A 4 -11.86 7.75 13.78
C PRO A 4 -10.45 8.25 13.45
N THR A 5 -9.54 8.17 14.42
CA THR A 5 -8.15 8.58 14.20
C THR A 5 -7.44 7.62 13.24
N LEU A 6 -6.40 8.11 12.54
CA LEU A 6 -5.56 7.28 11.66
C LEU A 6 -5.02 6.04 12.41
N GLY A 7 -4.61 6.19 13.67
CA GLY A 7 -4.12 5.08 14.49
C GLY A 7 -5.18 3.99 14.72
N ALA A 8 -6.41 4.38 15.06
CA ALA A 8 -7.51 3.42 15.25
C ALA A 8 -7.88 2.69 13.96
N LEU A 9 -7.84 3.39 12.82
CA LEU A 9 -8.08 2.80 11.50
C LEU A 9 -6.97 1.82 11.09
N LEU A 10 -5.70 2.16 11.36
CA LEU A 10 -4.58 1.27 11.10
C LEU A 10 -4.63 0.01 11.97
N GLN A 11 -4.94 0.16 13.26
CA GLN A 11 -5.08 -0.97 14.17
C GLN A 11 -6.16 -1.93 13.66
N SER A 12 -7.39 -1.44 13.47
CA SER A 12 -8.51 -2.23 12.97
C SER A 12 -8.25 -2.83 11.58
N PHE A 13 -7.54 -2.12 10.70
CA PHE A 13 -7.12 -2.66 9.41
C PHE A 13 -6.24 -3.92 9.56
N PHE A 14 -5.24 -3.88 10.44
CA PHE A 14 -4.29 -4.98 10.62
C PHE A 14 -4.78 -6.10 11.54
N THR A 15 -5.65 -5.80 12.51
CA THR A 15 -6.12 -6.80 13.49
C THR A 15 -7.43 -7.46 13.10
N ASP A 16 -8.26 -6.80 12.29
CA ASP A 16 -9.58 -7.31 11.91
C ASP A 16 -9.73 -7.40 10.38
N HIS A 17 -9.58 -6.30 9.65
CA HIS A 17 -9.90 -6.30 8.22
C HIS A 17 -9.05 -7.26 7.39
N LEU A 18 -7.72 -7.20 7.53
CA LEU A 18 -6.84 -8.10 6.77
C LEU A 18 -6.95 -9.58 7.18
N PRO A 19 -6.90 -9.94 8.47
CA PRO A 19 -6.97 -11.35 8.88
C PRO A 19 -8.38 -11.94 8.82
N VAL A 20 -9.41 -11.23 9.31
CA VAL A 20 -10.76 -11.77 9.48
C VAL A 20 -11.59 -11.53 8.21
N GLN A 21 -11.66 -10.29 7.74
CA GLN A 21 -12.55 -9.95 6.61
C GLN A 21 -11.98 -10.35 5.25
N LYS A 22 -10.66 -10.20 5.06
CA LYS A 22 -9.96 -10.57 3.81
C LYS A 22 -9.33 -11.96 3.85
N GLY A 23 -9.20 -12.59 5.03
CA GLY A 23 -8.61 -13.93 5.15
C GLY A 23 -7.13 -14.01 4.73
N LEU A 24 -6.37 -12.92 4.83
CA LEU A 24 -4.99 -12.90 4.33
C LEU A 24 -4.04 -13.71 5.21
N ARG A 25 -3.12 -14.43 4.57
CA ARG A 25 -2.03 -15.14 5.26
C ARG A 25 -1.05 -14.15 5.89
N LEU A 26 -0.36 -14.57 6.95
CA LEU A 26 0.60 -13.75 7.70
C LEU A 26 1.69 -13.10 6.81
N GLY A 27 2.19 -13.81 5.79
CA GLY A 27 3.17 -13.26 4.85
C GLY A 27 2.63 -12.04 4.09
N SER A 28 1.37 -12.11 3.63
CA SER A 28 0.69 -11.00 2.97
C SER A 28 0.45 -9.84 3.93
N ILE A 29 -0.02 -10.13 5.15
CA ILE A 29 -0.23 -9.09 6.19
C ILE A 29 1.08 -8.36 6.52
N ARG A 30 2.20 -9.08 6.64
CA ARG A 30 3.53 -8.48 6.84
C ARG A 30 3.91 -7.55 5.68
N SER A 31 3.72 -8.00 4.45
CA SER A 31 3.98 -7.19 3.25
C SER A 31 3.12 -5.91 3.21
N TYR A 32 1.85 -6.01 3.63
CA TYR A 32 0.95 -4.85 3.73
C TYR A 32 1.43 -3.89 4.81
N ARG A 33 1.79 -4.39 6.00
CA ARG A 33 2.34 -3.60 7.11
C ARG A 33 3.60 -2.85 6.69
N ASP A 34 4.52 -3.53 6.02
CA ASP A 34 5.77 -2.92 5.57
C ASP A 34 5.52 -1.85 4.50
N THR A 35 4.54 -2.07 3.62
CA THR A 35 4.10 -1.05 2.64
C THR A 35 3.52 0.18 3.32
N ILE A 36 2.56 -0.01 4.24
CA ILE A 36 1.92 1.09 4.95
C ILE A 36 2.94 1.85 5.80
N ARG A 37 3.83 1.16 6.51
CA ARG A 37 4.91 1.80 7.27
C ARG A 37 5.80 2.68 6.38
N LEU A 38 6.18 2.17 5.21
CA LEU A 38 7.03 2.91 4.30
C LEU A 38 6.31 4.13 3.70
N PHE A 39 5.02 3.97 3.35
CA PHE A 39 4.19 5.07 2.88
C PHE A 39 4.03 6.17 3.93
N LEU A 40 3.67 5.81 5.17
CA LEU A 40 3.52 6.80 6.25
C LEU A 40 4.83 7.52 6.55
N ARG A 41 5.97 6.82 6.51
CA ARG A 41 7.28 7.48 6.65
C ARG A 41 7.52 8.49 5.52
N PHE A 42 7.26 8.10 4.28
CA PHE A 42 7.39 8.99 3.13
C PHE A 42 6.52 10.24 3.29
N VAL A 43 5.25 10.09 3.67
CA VAL A 43 4.35 11.24 3.90
C VAL A 43 4.86 12.13 5.04
N ALA A 44 5.31 11.54 6.14
CA ALA A 44 5.89 12.29 7.27
C ALA A 44 7.11 13.12 6.84
N GLU A 45 7.99 12.56 6.01
CA GLU A 45 9.15 13.25 5.43
C GLU A 45 8.70 14.43 4.55
N GLN A 46 7.73 14.22 3.65
CA GLN A 46 7.18 15.28 2.78
C GLN A 46 6.47 16.40 3.56
N ARG A 47 5.89 16.08 4.72
CA ARG A 47 5.17 17.04 5.59
C ARG A 47 6.07 17.65 6.66
N HIS A 48 7.35 17.27 6.70
CA HIS A 48 8.32 17.68 7.71
C HIS A 48 7.79 17.52 9.15
N CYS A 49 7.09 16.42 9.41
CA CYS A 49 6.49 16.15 10.72
C CYS A 49 6.80 14.72 11.20
N PRO A 50 6.75 14.46 12.52
CA PRO A 50 6.83 13.10 13.03
C PRO A 50 5.67 12.25 12.52
N MET A 51 5.92 10.97 12.20
CA MET A 51 4.89 10.03 11.76
C MET A 51 3.68 9.94 12.73
N ALA A 52 3.91 10.13 14.04
CA ALA A 52 2.87 10.13 15.06
C ALA A 52 1.89 11.33 14.97
N ARG A 53 2.23 12.37 14.21
CA ARG A 53 1.36 13.54 13.97
C ARG A 53 0.57 13.45 12.67
N LEU A 54 0.75 12.38 11.88
CA LEU A 54 -0.01 12.21 10.65
C LEU A 54 -1.50 12.02 10.96
N SER A 55 -2.31 12.70 10.16
CA SER A 55 -3.76 12.66 10.17
C SER A 55 -4.27 12.06 8.85
N LEU A 56 -5.58 11.80 8.76
CA LEU A 56 -6.19 11.31 7.53
C LEU A 56 -6.08 12.31 6.37
N ASP A 57 -6.06 13.60 6.67
CA ASP A 57 -5.94 14.67 5.67
C ASP A 57 -4.57 14.68 4.98
N ASP A 58 -3.56 14.07 5.61
CA ASP A 58 -2.24 13.89 5.00
C ASP A 58 -2.19 12.73 3.99
N LEU A 59 -3.21 11.84 3.99
CA LEU A 59 -3.29 10.68 3.12
C LEU A 59 -4.03 11.02 1.82
N THR A 60 -3.43 11.87 1.00
CA THR A 60 -4.02 12.32 -0.26
C THR A 60 -3.66 11.41 -1.44
N PHE A 61 -4.44 11.52 -2.52
CA PHE A 61 -4.12 10.88 -3.80
C PHE A 61 -2.71 11.27 -4.28
N GLU A 62 -2.32 12.53 -4.12
CA GLU A 62 -1.01 13.02 -4.58
C GLU A 62 0.14 12.44 -3.78
N GLN A 63 -0.05 12.22 -2.48
CA GLN A 63 0.93 11.52 -1.66
C GLN A 63 1.10 10.07 -2.10
N VAL A 64 0.01 9.38 -2.47
CA VAL A 64 0.09 8.02 -3.03
C VAL A 64 0.83 8.01 -4.36
N LEU A 65 0.52 8.94 -5.27
CA LEU A 65 1.16 9.02 -6.58
C LEU A 65 2.65 9.34 -6.45
N ALA A 66 3.00 10.33 -5.63
CA ALA A 66 4.37 10.71 -5.33
C ALA A 66 5.14 9.55 -4.70
N PHE A 67 4.54 8.83 -3.75
CA PHE A 67 5.15 7.65 -3.16
C PHE A 67 5.45 6.57 -4.20
N LEU A 68 4.47 6.23 -5.05
CA LEU A 68 4.67 5.20 -6.09
C LEU A 68 5.75 5.59 -7.10
N LYS A 69 5.92 6.89 -7.37
CA LYS A 69 7.00 7.42 -8.20
C LYS A 69 8.36 7.33 -7.48
N HIS A 70 8.43 7.73 -6.22
CA HIS A 70 9.62 7.63 -5.37
C HIS A 70 10.13 6.18 -5.27
N LEU A 71 9.22 5.19 -5.19
CA LEU A 71 9.59 3.78 -5.16
C LEU A 71 10.39 3.33 -6.40
N GLU A 72 10.07 3.88 -7.56
CA GLU A 72 10.76 3.54 -8.81
C GLU A 72 12.06 4.33 -8.96
N GLN A 73 12.00 5.64 -8.70
CA GLN A 73 13.08 6.56 -9.05
C GLN A 73 14.22 6.55 -8.03
N GLU A 74 13.88 6.57 -6.74
CA GLU A 74 14.90 6.73 -5.68
C GLU A 74 15.26 5.39 -5.05
N ARG A 75 14.32 4.46 -5.00
CA ARG A 75 14.55 3.12 -4.42
C ARG A 75 14.88 2.04 -5.45
N GLY A 76 14.78 2.36 -6.75
CA GLY A 76 15.09 1.42 -7.84
C GLY A 76 14.23 0.14 -7.81
N ASN A 77 13.03 0.18 -7.21
CA ASN A 77 12.20 -1.01 -7.12
C ASN A 77 11.71 -1.43 -8.50
N ALA A 78 11.77 -2.73 -8.77
CA ALA A 78 11.13 -3.31 -9.94
C ALA A 78 9.62 -3.04 -9.97
N VAL A 79 9.05 -2.99 -11.18
CA VAL A 79 7.62 -2.74 -11.42
C VAL A 79 6.73 -3.72 -10.65
N ARG A 80 7.16 -4.98 -10.50
CA ARG A 80 6.46 -6.00 -9.69
C ARG A 80 6.30 -5.57 -8.23
N THR A 81 7.38 -5.13 -7.60
CA THR A 81 7.39 -4.66 -6.20
C THR A 81 6.55 -3.40 -6.04
N ARG A 82 6.62 -2.46 -6.98
CA ARG A 82 5.74 -1.29 -7.02
C ARG A 82 4.27 -1.72 -7.09
N ASN A 83 3.93 -2.66 -7.96
CA ASN A 83 2.56 -3.12 -8.14
C ASN A 83 2.00 -3.83 -6.90
N GLN A 84 2.83 -4.59 -6.19
CA GLN A 84 2.46 -5.19 -4.90
C GLN A 84 2.17 -4.09 -3.86
N ARG A 85 3.03 -3.08 -3.76
CA ARG A 85 2.84 -1.95 -2.83
C ARG A 85 1.61 -1.12 -3.17
N ARG A 86 1.36 -0.84 -4.45
CA ARG A 86 0.12 -0.20 -4.93
C ARG A 86 -1.12 -1.02 -4.55
N ALA A 87 -1.07 -2.36 -4.64
CA ALA A 87 -2.20 -3.21 -4.25
C ALA A 87 -2.51 -3.13 -2.74
N ALA A 88 -1.48 -3.07 -1.89
CA ALA A 88 -1.65 -2.87 -0.45
C ALA A 88 -2.27 -1.49 -0.14
N LEU A 89 -1.80 -0.43 -0.80
CA LEU A 89 -2.39 0.91 -0.67
C LEU A 89 -3.83 0.95 -1.16
N ASN A 90 -4.12 0.39 -2.33
CA ASN A 90 -5.49 0.28 -2.84
C ASN A 90 -6.42 -0.45 -1.86
N THR A 91 -5.93 -1.53 -1.23
CA THR A 91 -6.72 -2.24 -0.22
C THR A 91 -6.99 -1.37 1.01
N PHE A 92 -6.01 -0.59 1.45
CA PHE A 92 -6.18 0.32 2.58
C PHE A 92 -7.13 1.49 2.26
N PHE A 93 -7.01 2.11 1.09
CA PHE A 93 -7.93 3.19 0.68
C PHE A 93 -9.36 2.68 0.45
N ALA A 94 -9.54 1.47 -0.08
CA ALA A 94 -10.86 0.84 -0.14
C ALA A 94 -11.45 0.60 1.26
N TYR A 95 -10.61 0.24 2.24
CA TYR A 95 -11.01 0.12 3.63
C TYR A 95 -11.44 1.45 4.26
N LEU A 96 -10.71 2.54 3.95
CA LEU A 96 -11.03 3.90 4.40
C LEU A 96 -12.34 4.42 3.80
N ALA A 97 -12.59 4.17 2.52
CA ALA A 97 -13.81 4.61 1.82
C ALA A 97 -15.11 4.14 2.50
N LEU A 98 -15.08 2.98 3.17
CA LEU A 98 -16.22 2.41 3.90
C LEU A 98 -16.43 3.02 5.29
N ARG A 99 -15.45 3.77 5.81
CA ARG A 99 -15.42 4.24 7.21
C ARG A 99 -15.33 5.75 7.35
N VAL A 100 -14.78 6.42 6.34
CA VAL A 100 -14.54 7.86 6.33
C VAL A 100 -15.07 8.41 5.00
N PRO A 101 -16.39 8.73 4.93
CA PRO A 101 -17.01 9.23 3.70
C PRO A 101 -16.33 10.49 3.14
N GLU A 102 -15.75 11.32 4.00
CA GLU A 102 -15.02 12.54 3.64
C GLU A 102 -13.80 12.25 2.75
N MET A 103 -13.22 11.04 2.85
CA MET A 103 -12.10 10.61 2.03
C MET A 103 -12.51 9.93 0.71
N LEU A 104 -13.81 9.77 0.44
CA LEU A 104 -14.29 8.95 -0.68
C LEU A 104 -13.71 9.40 -2.03
N ALA A 105 -13.60 10.71 -2.26
CA ALA A 105 -13.01 11.26 -3.48
C ALA A 105 -11.54 10.82 -3.65
N ALA A 106 -10.72 10.99 -2.62
CA ALA A 106 -9.31 10.55 -2.64
C ALA A 106 -9.21 9.03 -2.82
N CYS A 107 -10.10 8.26 -2.18
CA CYS A 107 -10.12 6.81 -2.30
C CYS A 107 -10.45 6.34 -3.73
N GLN A 108 -11.40 7.00 -4.40
CA GLN A 108 -11.75 6.73 -5.81
C GLN A 108 -10.58 7.04 -6.75
N GLN A 109 -9.87 8.15 -6.52
CA GLN A 109 -8.67 8.49 -7.29
C GLN A 109 -7.56 7.45 -7.11
N VAL A 110 -7.32 7.00 -5.87
CA VAL A 110 -6.33 5.95 -5.59
C VAL A 110 -6.73 4.62 -6.25
N ALA A 111 -8.01 4.25 -6.19
CA ALA A 111 -8.55 3.07 -6.86
C ALA A 111 -8.35 3.09 -8.38
N ALA A 112 -8.37 4.27 -8.99
CA ALA A 112 -8.13 4.46 -10.42
C ALA A 112 -6.66 4.34 -10.84
N ILE A 113 -5.70 4.27 -9.90
CA ILE A 113 -4.27 4.15 -10.24
C ILE A 113 -4.00 2.80 -10.93
N PRO A 114 -3.56 2.80 -12.20
CA PRO A 114 -3.39 1.56 -12.96
C PRO A 114 -2.19 0.74 -12.47
N VAL A 115 -2.30 -0.57 -12.71
CA VAL A 115 -1.18 -1.50 -12.59
C VAL A 115 -0.21 -1.23 -13.74
N LYS A 116 1.09 -1.10 -13.47
CA LYS A 116 2.08 -1.03 -14.55
C LYS A 116 2.33 -2.43 -15.11
N ARG A 117 2.47 -2.56 -16.43
CA ARG A 117 2.76 -3.87 -17.06
C ARG A 117 4.13 -4.39 -16.58
N THR A 118 4.19 -5.66 -16.25
CA THR A 118 5.42 -6.38 -15.90
C THR A 118 5.60 -7.49 -16.92
N SER A 119 6.79 -7.64 -17.48
CA SER A 119 7.18 -8.82 -18.26
C SER A 119 7.01 -10.07 -17.39
N LEU A 120 6.44 -11.13 -17.96
CA LEU A 120 6.35 -12.42 -17.28
C LEU A 120 7.77 -12.87 -16.89
N PRO A 121 7.97 -13.48 -15.71
CA PRO A 121 9.27 -14.06 -15.40
C PRO A 121 9.63 -15.09 -16.46
N ASP A 122 10.83 -14.98 -17.02
CA ASP A 122 11.38 -16.00 -17.91
C ASP A 122 11.32 -17.34 -17.16
N THR A 123 10.44 -18.23 -17.62
CA THR A 123 10.29 -19.54 -17.02
C THR A 123 11.43 -20.38 -17.55
N HIS A 124 12.61 -20.24 -16.95
CA HIS A 124 13.70 -21.18 -17.17
C HIS A 124 13.29 -22.50 -16.51
N TYR A 125 12.71 -23.40 -17.31
CA TYR A 125 12.71 -24.81 -16.97
C TYR A 125 14.17 -25.29 -17.01
N LEU A 126 14.62 -25.94 -15.94
CA LEU A 126 15.81 -26.78 -16.00
C LEU A 126 15.43 -27.98 -16.87
N GLU A 127 15.93 -28.01 -18.10
CA GLU A 127 15.98 -29.22 -18.92
C GLU A 127 16.77 -30.29 -18.17
N ARG A 128 16.40 -31.56 -18.34
CA ARG A 128 16.80 -32.71 -17.51
C ARG A 128 18.27 -33.14 -17.67
N GLU A 129 19.14 -32.28 -18.16
CA GLU A 129 20.53 -32.61 -18.50
C GLU A 129 21.57 -32.18 -17.45
N GLU A 130 21.18 -31.50 -16.38
CA GLU A 130 22.08 -31.22 -15.23
C GLU A 130 21.93 -32.23 -14.08
N VAL A 131 21.73 -33.51 -14.42
CA VAL A 131 21.95 -34.63 -13.50
C VAL A 131 23.05 -35.51 -14.11
N THR A 132 24.30 -35.04 -14.00
CA THR A 132 25.49 -35.89 -14.18
C THR A 132 26.11 -36.18 -12.84
#